data_AF-A0A838TK21-F1
#
_entry.id   AF-A0A838TK21-F1
#
_cell.length_a   1.000
_cell.length_b   1.000
_cell.length_c   1.000
_cell.angle_alpha   90.00
_cell.angle_beta   90.00
_cell.angle_gamma   90.00
#
_symmetry.space_group_name_H-M   'P 1'
#
loop_
_entity.id
_entity.type
_entity.pdbx_description
1 polymer ?
#
loop_
_entity_poly.entity_id
_entity_poly.type
_entity_poly.pdbx_seq_one_letter_code
_entity_poly.pdbx_strand_id
1 'polypeptide(L)'
;VMAGTPSHGTHVSGIIAAVRNNGKGGDGVADNVKMMTLRAVPDGDEHDKDIALAIRYAVDNGAQIISMSFGKDFSPEKKWVDDAVKYAESKGVLLVHAAGNDAKNIDTADNFPNAVFADGKGKSGTFITVGASGDATNGGLAANFSNYGKKEVDVFSPGVKIYSTLPGSEYGKNSGTSMAAPVVTGVAAFLLGYFPELSARQLKYVIEKSAVTSPEKITLPGSDEKVNLSDISKTGGFLNAYEAAKLAATLKGERITKPEVIIKPTIVKKKKKG
;
A
#
# COMPACT_ATOMS: atom_id res chain seq x y z
N VAL A 1 5.91 9.58 -1.25
CA VAL A 1 7.26 8.97 -1.15
C VAL A 1 8.12 9.84 -0.24
N MET A 2 8.94 9.22 0.61
CA MET A 2 9.99 9.85 1.43
C MET A 2 11.36 9.60 0.82
N ALA A 3 12.19 10.64 0.65
CA ALA A 3 13.65 10.58 0.66
C ALA A 3 14.26 11.88 0.11
N GLY A 4 15.44 12.26 0.64
CA GLY A 4 16.32 13.28 0.06
C GLY A 4 16.89 12.90 -1.32
N THR A 5 16.65 11.67 -1.78
CA THR A 5 17.00 11.17 -3.11
C THR A 5 15.79 10.47 -3.76
N PRO A 6 15.71 10.33 -5.09
CA PRO A 6 14.59 9.64 -5.73
C PRO A 6 14.55 8.11 -5.48
N SER A 7 15.54 7.54 -4.79
CA SER A 7 15.77 6.10 -4.69
C SER A 7 14.60 5.32 -4.10
N HIS A 8 14.10 5.75 -2.95
CA HIS A 8 12.98 5.09 -2.27
C HIS A 8 11.70 5.09 -3.13
N GLY A 9 11.40 6.22 -3.76
CA GLY A 9 10.24 6.38 -4.65
C GLY A 9 10.29 5.50 -5.88
N THR A 10 11.45 5.42 -6.51
CA THR A 10 11.67 4.53 -7.64
C THR A 10 11.47 3.08 -7.21
N HIS A 11 12.04 2.68 -6.07
CA HIS A 11 11.93 1.31 -5.55
C HIS A 11 10.49 0.90 -5.26
N VAL A 12 9.73 1.71 -4.51
CA VAL A 12 8.32 1.39 -4.22
C VAL A 12 7.45 1.42 -5.48
N SER A 13 7.76 2.29 -6.45
CA SER A 13 7.04 2.33 -7.73
C SER A 13 7.30 1.08 -8.57
N GLY A 14 8.54 0.57 -8.57
CA GLY A 14 8.90 -0.67 -9.25
C GLY A 14 8.18 -1.89 -8.68
N ILE A 15 8.02 -1.97 -7.36
CA ILE A 15 7.26 -3.06 -6.71
C ILE A 15 5.82 -3.09 -7.24
N ILE A 16 5.18 -1.94 -7.40
CA ILE A 16 3.80 -1.86 -7.90
C ILE A 16 3.74 -2.16 -9.39
N ALA A 17 4.59 -1.52 -10.19
CA ALA A 17 4.33 -1.25 -11.60
C ALA A 17 5.54 -1.45 -12.55
N ALA A 18 6.62 -2.12 -12.12
CA ALA A 18 7.70 -2.45 -13.04
C ALA A 18 7.15 -3.25 -14.24
N VAL A 19 7.58 -2.86 -15.45
CA VAL A 19 7.07 -3.44 -16.71
C VAL A 19 7.35 -4.93 -16.72
N ARG A 20 6.28 -5.71 -16.80
CA ARG A 20 6.35 -7.16 -16.76
C ARG A 20 6.90 -7.74 -18.07
N ASN A 21 7.57 -8.90 -17.99
CA ASN A 21 7.99 -9.71 -19.16
C ASN A 21 8.90 -8.98 -20.18
N ASN A 22 9.62 -7.93 -19.79
CA ASN A 22 10.52 -7.21 -20.69
C ASN A 22 11.98 -7.72 -20.66
N GLY A 23 12.26 -8.76 -19.87
CA GLY A 23 13.58 -9.35 -19.70
C GLY A 23 14.58 -8.50 -18.89
N LYS A 24 14.12 -7.50 -18.14
CA LYS A 24 14.98 -6.60 -17.34
C LYS A 24 14.47 -6.50 -15.91
N GLY A 25 15.38 -6.62 -14.94
CA GLY A 25 15.04 -6.45 -13.53
C GLY A 25 14.02 -7.47 -13.04
N GLY A 26 13.00 -7.00 -12.32
CA GLY A 26 11.87 -7.80 -11.85
C GLY A 26 10.53 -7.24 -12.33
N ASP A 27 9.49 -8.08 -12.24
CA ASP A 27 8.12 -7.74 -12.60
C ASP A 27 7.40 -7.01 -11.46
N GLY A 28 6.65 -5.96 -11.78
CA GLY A 28 5.72 -5.33 -10.85
C GLY A 28 4.56 -6.25 -10.49
N VAL A 29 3.97 -6.04 -9.31
CA VAL A 29 2.83 -6.84 -8.85
C VAL A 29 1.60 -6.65 -9.75
N ALA A 30 1.34 -5.42 -10.21
CA ALA A 30 0.24 -5.11 -11.12
C ALA A 30 0.73 -4.91 -12.55
N ASP A 31 -0.11 -5.26 -13.52
CA ASP A 31 0.05 -4.88 -14.92
C ASP A 31 -0.92 -3.75 -15.29
N ASN A 32 -0.62 -3.01 -16.35
CA ASN A 32 -1.48 -1.95 -16.92
C ASN A 32 -1.93 -0.88 -15.90
N VAL A 33 -1.03 -0.46 -15.03
CA VAL A 33 -1.27 0.62 -14.06
C VAL A 33 -0.60 1.93 -14.50
N LYS A 34 -1.23 3.06 -14.22
CA LYS A 34 -0.62 4.38 -14.38
C LYS A 34 -0.17 4.89 -13.02
N MET A 35 1.08 5.31 -12.93
CA MET A 35 1.67 5.85 -11.70
C MET A 35 1.56 7.37 -11.66
N MET A 36 1.06 7.90 -10.55
CA MET A 36 1.12 9.31 -10.21
C MET A 36 2.12 9.49 -9.06
N THR A 37 3.27 10.10 -9.35
CA THR A 37 4.33 10.28 -8.36
C THR A 37 4.20 11.63 -7.67
N LEU A 38 3.93 11.63 -6.37
CA LEU A 38 3.91 12.83 -5.52
C LEU A 38 5.06 12.77 -4.50
N ARG A 39 5.95 13.75 -4.58
CA ARG A 39 7.02 13.95 -3.59
C ARG A 39 6.49 14.81 -2.45
N ALA A 40 5.80 14.18 -1.50
CA ALA A 40 5.21 14.83 -0.34
C ALA A 40 6.18 15.01 0.84
N VAL A 41 7.32 14.30 0.82
CA VAL A 41 8.31 14.31 1.90
C VAL A 41 9.70 14.46 1.26
N PRO A 42 10.06 15.68 0.82
CA PRO A 42 11.28 15.90 0.07
C PRO A 42 12.53 15.81 0.95
N ASP A 43 12.52 16.44 2.12
CA ASP A 43 13.62 16.48 3.08
C ASP A 43 13.03 16.63 4.50
N GLY A 44 13.44 15.77 5.44
CA GLY A 44 12.92 15.80 6.83
C GLY A 44 11.65 14.97 7.06
N ASP A 45 10.92 15.33 8.12
CA ASP A 45 9.73 14.61 8.63
C ASP A 45 8.47 14.91 7.81
N GLU A 46 7.44 14.06 7.89
CA GLU A 46 6.22 14.24 7.11
C GLU A 46 5.33 15.34 7.68
N HIS A 47 5.42 16.53 7.11
CA HIS A 47 4.59 17.65 7.52
C HIS A 47 3.12 17.36 7.18
N ASP A 48 2.25 17.45 8.19
CA ASP A 48 0.82 17.10 8.07
C ASP A 48 0.12 17.85 6.91
N LYS A 49 0.52 19.11 6.68
CA LYS A 49 0.03 19.93 5.57
C LYS A 49 0.36 19.32 4.21
N ASP A 50 1.60 18.88 4.01
CA ASP A 50 2.07 18.37 2.73
C ASP A 50 1.45 17.01 2.45
N ILE A 51 1.29 16.17 3.47
CA ILE A 51 0.57 14.90 3.36
C ILE A 51 -0.90 15.13 3.01
N ALA A 52 -1.59 16.04 3.71
CA ALA A 52 -2.99 16.36 3.42
C ALA A 52 -3.19 16.89 1.99
N LEU A 53 -2.31 17.80 1.54
CA LEU A 53 -2.35 18.35 0.18
C LEU A 53 -2.03 17.29 -0.88
N ALA A 54 -1.06 16.41 -0.63
CA ALA A 54 -0.71 15.33 -1.55
C ALA A 54 -1.86 14.32 -1.71
N ILE A 55 -2.52 13.93 -0.62
CA ILE A 55 -3.71 13.06 -0.67
C ILE A 55 -4.80 13.72 -1.52
N ARG A 56 -5.11 15.00 -1.26
CA ARG A 56 -6.12 15.74 -2.04
C ARG A 56 -5.76 15.83 -3.51
N TYR A 57 -4.53 16.20 -3.82
CA TYR A 57 -4.04 16.27 -5.19
C TYR A 57 -4.20 14.92 -5.90
N ALA A 58 -3.78 13.82 -5.27
CA ALA A 58 -3.91 12.49 -5.86
C ALA A 58 -5.37 12.15 -6.16
N VAL A 59 -6.26 12.37 -5.20
CA VAL A 59 -7.71 12.12 -5.34
C VAL A 59 -8.30 12.97 -6.47
N ASP A 60 -8.00 14.27 -6.51
CA ASP A 60 -8.55 15.20 -7.51
C ASP A 60 -8.02 14.92 -8.92
N ASN A 61 -6.83 14.32 -9.03
CA ASN A 61 -6.22 13.89 -10.28
C ASN A 61 -6.51 12.41 -10.63
N GLY A 62 -7.50 11.80 -9.96
CA GLY A 62 -8.06 10.51 -10.36
C GLY A 62 -7.33 9.28 -9.84
N ALA A 63 -6.48 9.40 -8.81
CA ALA A 63 -5.91 8.23 -8.16
C ALA A 63 -7.02 7.36 -7.53
N GLN A 64 -7.01 6.06 -7.83
CA GLN A 64 -7.96 5.10 -7.25
C GLN A 64 -7.40 4.44 -5.99
N ILE A 65 -6.06 4.39 -5.87
CA ILE A 65 -5.31 3.82 -4.76
C ILE A 65 -4.09 4.74 -4.51
N ILE A 66 -3.77 5.03 -3.26
CA ILE A 66 -2.61 5.84 -2.86
C ILE A 66 -1.71 4.99 -1.94
N SER A 67 -0.47 4.77 -2.36
CA SER A 67 0.57 4.11 -1.55
C SER A 67 1.34 5.14 -0.73
N MET A 68 1.42 4.92 0.58
CA MET A 68 2.04 5.80 1.56
C MET A 68 3.12 5.03 2.33
N SER A 69 4.34 5.05 1.79
CA SER A 69 5.51 4.40 2.39
C SER A 69 6.32 5.43 3.18
N PHE A 70 5.74 5.96 4.26
CA PHE A 70 6.31 6.98 5.14
C PHE A 70 5.58 6.89 6.50
N GLY A 71 6.04 7.55 7.55
CA GLY A 71 5.36 7.54 8.85
C GLY A 71 6.16 8.17 9.98
N LYS A 72 5.45 8.68 10.98
CA LYS A 72 6.02 9.40 12.14
C LYS A 72 5.26 9.16 13.44
N ASP A 73 5.96 9.38 14.56
CA ASP A 73 5.41 9.22 15.92
C ASP A 73 4.46 10.37 16.34
N PHE A 74 4.57 11.57 15.74
CA PHE A 74 3.81 12.76 16.18
C PHE A 74 3.17 13.55 15.02
N SER A 75 1.88 13.86 15.14
CA SER A 75 1.10 14.59 14.12
C SER A 75 0.36 15.77 14.78
N PRO A 76 1.03 16.92 14.97
CA PRO A 76 0.43 18.07 15.65
C PRO A 76 -0.80 18.62 14.93
N GLU A 77 -0.85 18.51 13.59
CA GLU A 77 -1.96 18.97 12.76
C GLU A 77 -2.73 17.80 12.14
N LYS A 78 -2.88 16.71 12.91
CA LYS A 78 -3.57 15.48 12.49
C LYS A 78 -4.94 15.73 11.87
N LYS A 79 -5.66 16.77 12.31
CA LYS A 79 -6.95 17.17 11.75
C LYS A 79 -6.89 17.40 10.23
N TRP A 80 -5.82 18.03 9.72
CA TRP A 80 -5.69 18.27 8.27
C TRP A 80 -5.57 16.97 7.49
N VAL A 81 -4.82 16.02 8.03
CA VAL A 81 -4.65 14.69 7.43
C VAL A 81 -5.94 13.90 7.53
N ASP A 82 -6.63 13.92 8.67
CA ASP A 82 -7.92 13.28 8.85
C ASP A 82 -8.99 13.81 7.88
N ASP A 83 -9.03 15.11 7.66
CA ASP A 83 -9.95 15.73 6.69
C ASP A 83 -9.61 15.31 5.25
N ALA A 84 -8.33 15.09 4.93
CA ALA A 84 -7.90 14.55 3.64
C ALA A 84 -8.21 13.05 3.49
N VAL A 85 -8.05 12.26 4.55
CA VAL A 85 -8.43 10.84 4.59
C VAL A 85 -9.94 10.67 4.41
N LYS A 86 -10.75 11.45 5.15
CA LYS A 86 -12.21 11.48 4.99
C LYS A 86 -12.61 11.90 3.57
N TYR A 87 -11.88 12.86 2.98
CA TYR A 87 -12.09 13.25 1.58
C TYR A 87 -11.81 12.10 0.61
N ALA A 88 -10.65 11.43 0.73
CA ALA A 88 -10.30 10.28 -0.09
C ALA A 88 -11.34 9.14 0.03
N GLU A 89 -11.79 8.84 1.25
CA GLU A 89 -12.84 7.87 1.51
C GLU A 89 -14.18 8.25 0.85
N SER A 90 -14.58 9.53 0.92
CA SER A 90 -15.79 10.03 0.25
C SER A 90 -15.73 9.92 -1.28
N LYS A 91 -14.52 9.87 -1.84
CA LYS A 91 -14.27 9.69 -3.29
C LYS A 91 -14.00 8.23 -3.66
N GLY A 92 -14.07 7.31 -2.70
CA GLY A 92 -13.86 5.88 -2.93
C GLY A 92 -12.42 5.54 -3.32
N VAL A 93 -11.45 6.25 -2.76
CA VAL A 93 -10.01 6.01 -2.95
C VAL A 93 -9.48 5.16 -1.80
N LEU A 94 -8.72 4.12 -2.14
CA LEU A 94 -8.05 3.25 -1.15
C LEU A 94 -6.71 3.86 -0.75
N LEU A 95 -6.47 3.99 0.55
CA LEU A 95 -5.20 4.42 1.11
C LEU A 95 -4.47 3.18 1.66
N VAL A 96 -3.21 3.00 1.30
CA VAL A 96 -2.37 1.88 1.78
C VAL A 96 -1.11 2.44 2.41
N HIS A 97 -0.89 2.15 3.68
CA HIS A 97 0.12 2.77 4.52
C HIS A 97 1.07 1.74 5.13
N ALA A 98 2.35 2.10 5.23
CA ALA A 98 3.36 1.30 5.93
C ALA A 98 3.20 1.44 7.45
N ALA A 99 3.29 0.33 8.20
CA ALA A 99 3.11 0.36 9.66
C ALA A 99 4.26 1.05 10.44
N GLY A 100 5.42 1.24 9.81
CA GLY A 100 6.66 1.71 10.47
C GLY A 100 7.65 0.59 10.77
N ASN A 101 8.87 0.92 11.21
CA ASN A 101 10.01 -0.02 11.26
C ASN A 101 10.75 -0.03 12.61
N ASP A 102 10.03 0.25 13.70
CA ASP A 102 10.61 0.43 15.04
C ASP A 102 10.32 -0.75 15.98
N ALA A 103 9.75 -1.84 15.45
CA ALA A 103 9.26 -2.98 16.22
C ALA A 103 8.29 -2.60 17.36
N LYS A 104 7.51 -1.52 17.18
CA LYS A 104 6.57 -1.01 18.17
C LYS A 104 5.17 -1.59 17.97
N ASN A 105 4.44 -1.71 19.08
CA ASN A 105 3.01 -1.95 19.07
C ASN A 105 2.23 -0.64 18.81
N ILE A 106 1.74 -0.46 17.59
CA ILE A 106 1.01 0.73 17.16
C ILE A 106 -0.44 0.78 17.64
N ASP A 107 -0.91 -0.22 18.38
CA ASP A 107 -2.14 -0.09 19.17
C ASP A 107 -1.94 0.82 20.41
N THR A 108 -0.68 1.07 20.80
CA THR A 108 -0.30 1.85 22.01
C THR A 108 0.71 2.96 21.75
N ALA A 109 1.42 2.91 20.62
CA ALA A 109 2.40 3.91 20.20
C ALA A 109 2.14 4.29 18.74
N ASP A 110 1.41 5.38 18.52
CA ASP A 110 0.92 5.75 17.19
C ASP A 110 2.03 5.86 16.13
N ASN A 111 1.65 5.53 14.89
CA ASN A 111 2.42 5.82 13.68
C ASN A 111 1.48 6.50 12.67
N PHE A 112 1.74 7.78 12.37
CA PHE A 112 0.88 8.62 11.54
C PHE A 112 1.37 8.70 10.09
N PRO A 113 0.44 8.86 9.11
CA PRO A 113 -1.01 8.86 9.26
C PRO A 113 -1.56 7.50 9.71
N ASN A 114 -2.63 7.50 10.49
CA ASN A 114 -3.34 6.27 10.87
C ASN A 114 -4.83 6.37 10.51
N ALA A 115 -5.53 5.24 10.57
CA ALA A 115 -6.93 5.17 10.17
C ALA A 115 -7.87 5.81 11.20
N VAL A 116 -7.48 5.88 12.48
CA VAL A 116 -8.31 6.35 13.60
C VAL A 116 -8.36 7.87 13.60
N PHE A 117 -9.56 8.46 13.62
CA PHE A 117 -9.71 9.92 13.59
C PHE A 117 -9.47 10.54 14.97
N ALA A 118 -8.83 11.71 14.98
CA ALA A 118 -8.49 12.47 16.19
C ALA A 118 -9.72 12.92 16.98
N ASP A 119 -10.87 13.01 16.33
CA ASP A 119 -12.15 13.37 16.95
C ASP A 119 -12.80 12.21 17.72
N GLY A 120 -12.20 11.01 17.71
CA GLY A 120 -12.71 9.82 18.35
C GLY A 120 -13.96 9.22 17.70
N LYS A 121 -14.39 9.72 16.52
CA LYS A 121 -15.65 9.32 15.85
C LYS A 121 -15.47 8.13 14.91
N GLY A 122 -14.45 7.32 15.13
CA GLY A 122 -14.21 6.07 14.41
C GLY A 122 -12.90 6.08 13.61
N LYS A 123 -12.85 5.21 12.60
CA LYS A 123 -11.70 5.04 11.72
C LYS A 123 -12.12 4.98 10.25
N SER A 124 -11.23 5.34 9.33
CA SER A 124 -11.49 5.24 7.90
C SER A 124 -11.68 3.79 7.46
N GLY A 125 -12.72 3.54 6.66
CA GLY A 125 -12.99 2.21 6.10
C GLY A 125 -12.31 1.93 4.76
N THR A 126 -11.50 2.87 4.26
CA THR A 126 -10.72 2.72 3.01
C THR A 126 -9.23 2.95 3.25
N PHE A 127 -8.74 2.64 4.45
CA PHE A 127 -7.33 2.75 4.83
C PHE A 127 -6.80 1.38 5.24
N ILE A 128 -5.69 0.91 4.67
CA ILE A 128 -5.02 -0.34 5.02
C ILE A 128 -3.65 -0.03 5.61
N THR A 129 -3.38 -0.48 6.83
CA THR A 129 -2.05 -0.43 7.44
C THR A 129 -1.34 -1.78 7.27
N VAL A 130 -0.11 -1.74 6.78
CA VAL A 130 0.62 -2.93 6.32
C VAL A 130 1.89 -3.18 7.13
N GLY A 131 1.93 -4.32 7.81
CA GLY A 131 3.14 -4.87 8.45
C GLY A 131 4.03 -5.60 7.45
N ALA A 132 5.31 -5.76 7.78
CA ALA A 132 6.29 -6.45 6.95
C ALA A 132 6.45 -7.92 7.38
N SER A 133 6.19 -8.85 6.48
CA SER A 133 6.54 -10.26 6.67
C SER A 133 8.04 -10.46 6.49
N GLY A 134 8.58 -11.40 7.25
CA GLY A 134 9.99 -11.72 7.32
C GLY A 134 10.45 -12.70 6.24
N ASP A 135 11.73 -13.06 6.32
CA ASP A 135 12.32 -14.15 5.55
C ASP A 135 12.20 -15.44 6.37
N ALA A 136 11.29 -16.33 5.97
CA ALA A 136 11.03 -17.60 6.67
C ALA A 136 12.29 -18.47 6.84
N THR A 137 13.30 -18.28 5.97
CA THR A 137 14.55 -19.05 6.00
C THR A 137 15.63 -18.46 6.90
N ASN A 138 15.50 -17.17 7.29
CA ASN A 138 16.60 -16.42 7.93
C ASN A 138 16.16 -15.37 8.97
N GLY A 139 14.88 -15.28 9.31
CA GLY A 139 14.39 -14.24 10.23
C GLY A 139 12.97 -14.41 10.74
N GLY A 140 12.32 -15.55 10.44
CA GLY A 140 10.94 -15.82 10.83
C GLY A 140 9.90 -15.22 9.88
N LEU A 141 8.62 -15.42 10.21
CA LEU A 141 7.51 -15.06 9.34
C LEU A 141 7.12 -13.57 9.41
N ALA A 142 7.46 -12.86 10.51
CA ALA A 142 7.35 -11.41 10.63
C ALA A 142 8.74 -10.78 10.62
N ALA A 143 8.91 -9.62 9.99
CA ALA A 143 10.19 -8.94 9.98
C ALA A 143 10.48 -8.37 11.38
N ASN A 144 11.70 -8.57 11.88
CA ASN A 144 12.06 -8.17 13.24
C ASN A 144 11.89 -6.66 13.51
N PHE A 145 11.97 -5.82 12.47
CA PHE A 145 11.77 -4.37 12.57
C PHE A 145 10.30 -3.95 12.44
N SER A 146 9.39 -4.81 11.97
CA SER A 146 8.03 -4.37 11.61
C SER A 146 7.30 -3.86 12.84
N ASN A 147 6.72 -2.67 12.74
CA ASN A 147 5.65 -2.30 13.65
C ASN A 147 4.46 -3.27 13.48
N TYR A 148 3.72 -3.45 14.56
CA TYR A 148 2.62 -4.41 14.64
C TYR A 148 1.49 -3.85 15.50
N GLY A 149 0.30 -4.45 15.44
CA GLY A 149 -0.84 -4.00 16.22
C GLY A 149 -2.08 -4.84 15.90
N LYS A 150 -2.70 -5.42 16.93
CA LYS A 150 -3.87 -6.28 16.78
C LYS A 150 -5.05 -5.52 16.17
N LYS A 151 -5.15 -4.22 16.45
CA LYS A 151 -6.26 -3.37 16.01
C LYS A 151 -5.89 -2.49 14.82
N GLU A 152 -4.64 -2.03 14.78
CA GLU A 152 -4.22 -0.98 13.84
C GLU A 152 -3.38 -1.47 12.67
N VAL A 153 -2.81 -2.69 12.70
CA VAL A 153 -2.22 -3.34 11.51
C VAL A 153 -3.23 -4.29 10.90
N ASP A 154 -3.64 -4.04 9.65
CA ASP A 154 -4.65 -4.86 8.99
C ASP A 154 -4.05 -6.19 8.50
N VAL A 155 -2.93 -6.16 7.79
CA VAL A 155 -2.34 -7.35 7.13
C VAL A 155 -0.81 -7.26 7.06
N PHE A 156 -0.13 -8.42 7.03
CA PHE A 156 1.31 -8.50 6.75
C PHE A 156 1.58 -8.82 5.28
N SER A 157 2.65 -8.25 4.71
CA SER A 157 3.04 -8.46 3.30
C SER A 157 4.56 -8.50 3.14
N PRO A 158 5.13 -9.16 2.10
CA PRO A 158 6.58 -9.24 1.90
C PRO A 158 7.30 -7.90 2.00
N GLY A 159 8.18 -7.78 3.00
CA GLY A 159 8.92 -6.55 3.28
C GLY A 159 10.41 -6.73 3.52
N VAL A 160 10.97 -7.93 3.39
CA VAL A 160 12.41 -8.20 3.61
C VAL A 160 13.09 -8.56 2.29
N LYS A 161 14.21 -7.89 1.99
CA LYS A 161 15.06 -8.13 0.81
C LYS A 161 14.28 -8.08 -0.51
N ILE A 162 13.31 -7.18 -0.62
CA ILE A 162 12.46 -7.02 -1.80
C ILE A 162 13.27 -6.37 -2.93
N TYR A 163 13.39 -7.08 -4.05
CA TYR A 163 14.11 -6.63 -5.22
C TYR A 163 13.24 -5.72 -6.08
N SER A 164 13.75 -4.54 -6.44
CA SER A 164 13.03 -3.59 -7.30
C SER A 164 13.95 -2.59 -7.98
N THR A 165 13.36 -1.68 -8.76
CA THR A 165 14.04 -0.65 -9.53
C THR A 165 14.71 0.41 -8.64
N LEU A 166 15.80 0.97 -9.13
CA LEU A 166 16.51 2.11 -8.54
C LEU A 166 16.75 3.17 -9.62
N PRO A 167 17.01 4.44 -9.25
CA PRO A 167 17.38 5.48 -10.20
C PRO A 167 18.61 5.08 -11.03
N GLY A 168 18.68 5.55 -12.27
CA GLY A 168 19.82 5.25 -13.15
C GLY A 168 19.74 3.92 -13.90
N SER A 169 18.54 3.31 -14.02
CA SER A 169 18.35 1.97 -14.61
C SER A 169 18.98 0.84 -13.81
N GLU A 170 19.13 1.07 -12.50
CA GLU A 170 19.69 0.10 -11.56
C GLU A 170 18.58 -0.70 -10.87
N TYR A 171 18.97 -1.74 -10.14
CA TYR A 171 18.07 -2.58 -9.36
C TYR A 171 18.72 -3.00 -8.05
N GLY A 172 17.92 -3.17 -7.00
CA GLY A 172 18.46 -3.53 -5.69
C GLY A 172 17.42 -4.06 -4.72
N LYS A 173 17.91 -4.60 -3.61
CA LYS A 173 17.09 -5.17 -2.54
C LYS A 173 16.98 -4.19 -1.37
N ASN A 174 15.76 -3.85 -0.97
CA ASN A 174 15.50 -3.08 0.25
C ASN A 174 14.60 -3.86 1.21
N SER A 175 14.59 -3.46 2.48
CA SER A 175 13.71 -4.03 3.50
C SER A 175 12.99 -2.92 4.25
N GLY A 176 11.73 -3.14 4.60
CA GLY A 176 10.89 -2.22 5.35
C GLY A 176 9.40 -2.49 5.13
N THR A 177 8.56 -1.98 6.03
CA THR A 177 7.11 -1.84 5.77
C THR A 177 6.84 -0.93 4.57
N SER A 178 7.79 -0.04 4.26
CA SER A 178 7.86 0.73 3.01
C SER A 178 7.87 -0.13 1.74
N MET A 179 8.36 -1.37 1.80
CA MET A 179 8.35 -2.34 0.70
C MET A 179 7.13 -3.26 0.76
N ALA A 180 6.58 -3.52 1.95
CA ALA A 180 5.37 -4.31 2.14
C ALA A 180 4.10 -3.57 1.64
N ALA A 181 3.95 -2.29 1.98
CA ALA A 181 2.82 -1.46 1.54
C ALA A 181 2.63 -1.39 0.00
N PRO A 182 3.67 -1.21 -0.82
CA PRO A 182 3.52 -1.23 -2.28
C PRO A 182 3.18 -2.62 -2.84
N VAL A 183 3.53 -3.73 -2.16
CA VAL A 183 3.04 -5.06 -2.57
C VAL A 183 1.52 -5.14 -2.40
N VAL A 184 0.98 -4.70 -1.26
CA VAL A 184 -0.48 -4.62 -1.04
C VAL A 184 -1.14 -3.68 -2.04
N THR A 185 -0.53 -2.52 -2.31
CA THR A 185 -1.02 -1.56 -3.32
C THR A 185 -1.08 -2.20 -4.70
N GLY A 186 -0.04 -2.95 -5.08
CA GLY A 186 0.00 -3.67 -6.35
C GLY A 186 -1.10 -4.73 -6.43
N VAL A 187 -1.33 -5.50 -5.37
CA VAL A 187 -2.45 -6.47 -5.35
C VAL A 187 -3.79 -5.75 -5.47
N ALA A 188 -4.00 -4.65 -4.75
CA ALA A 188 -5.23 -3.86 -4.87
C ALA A 188 -5.44 -3.33 -6.30
N ALA A 189 -4.38 -2.87 -6.96
CA ALA A 189 -4.44 -2.38 -8.34
C ALA A 189 -4.69 -3.52 -9.36
N PHE A 190 -4.04 -4.67 -9.16
CA PHE A 190 -4.28 -5.89 -9.93
C PHE A 190 -5.76 -6.32 -9.83
N LEU A 191 -6.31 -6.41 -8.62
CA LEU A 191 -7.72 -6.75 -8.40
C LEU A 191 -8.63 -5.75 -9.09
N LEU A 192 -8.35 -4.47 -8.95
CA LEU A 192 -9.17 -3.42 -9.54
C LEU A 192 -9.11 -3.42 -11.08
N GLY A 193 -8.00 -3.88 -11.68
CA GLY A 193 -7.89 -4.08 -13.12
C GLY A 193 -8.83 -5.17 -13.68
N TYR A 194 -9.06 -6.23 -12.90
CA TYR A 194 -9.97 -7.33 -13.27
C TYR A 194 -11.42 -7.11 -12.80
N PHE A 195 -11.60 -6.38 -11.69
CA PHE A 195 -12.89 -6.12 -11.06
C PHE A 195 -13.08 -4.61 -10.87
N PRO A 196 -13.24 -3.82 -11.97
CA PRO A 196 -13.21 -2.36 -11.94
C PRO A 196 -14.35 -1.72 -11.15
N GLU A 197 -15.44 -2.46 -10.95
CA GLU A 197 -16.60 -2.04 -10.17
C GLU A 197 -16.44 -2.24 -8.65
N LEU A 198 -15.34 -2.84 -8.17
CA LEU A 198 -15.11 -2.93 -6.73
C LEU A 198 -14.86 -1.55 -6.12
N SER A 199 -15.57 -1.25 -5.03
CA SER A 199 -15.31 -0.06 -4.22
C SER A 199 -14.00 -0.20 -3.42
N ALA A 200 -13.44 0.91 -2.94
CA ALA A 200 -12.27 0.85 -2.07
C ALA A 200 -12.53 0.06 -0.77
N ARG A 201 -13.76 0.09 -0.25
CA ARG A 201 -14.17 -0.73 0.90
C ARG A 201 -14.16 -2.22 0.54
N GLN A 202 -14.67 -2.57 -0.65
CA GLN A 202 -14.65 -3.95 -1.13
C GLN A 202 -13.21 -4.44 -1.39
N LEU A 203 -12.32 -3.60 -1.94
CA LEU A 203 -10.90 -3.95 -2.08
C LEU A 203 -10.25 -4.23 -0.73
N LYS A 204 -10.47 -3.35 0.27
CA LYS A 204 -10.00 -3.58 1.65
C LYS A 204 -10.56 -4.88 2.22
N TYR A 205 -11.87 -5.09 2.09
CA TYR A 205 -12.54 -6.32 2.55
C TYR A 205 -11.93 -7.57 1.93
N VAL A 206 -11.73 -7.58 0.61
CA VAL A 206 -11.15 -8.72 -0.10
C VAL A 206 -9.75 -9.03 0.43
N ILE A 207 -8.89 -8.01 0.51
CA ILE A 207 -7.50 -8.16 1.00
C ILE A 207 -7.48 -8.71 2.43
N GLU A 208 -8.33 -8.20 3.31
CA GLU A 208 -8.39 -8.66 4.70
C GLU A 208 -8.92 -10.09 4.81
N LYS A 209 -10.00 -10.41 4.10
CA LYS A 209 -10.69 -11.70 4.23
C LYS A 209 -10.01 -12.84 3.48
N SER A 210 -9.18 -12.54 2.50
CA SER A 210 -8.38 -13.53 1.80
C SER A 210 -6.97 -13.71 2.38
N ALA A 211 -6.63 -13.00 3.46
CA ALA A 211 -5.33 -13.14 4.10
C ALA A 211 -5.16 -14.58 4.62
N VAL A 212 -3.99 -15.17 4.38
CA VAL A 212 -3.69 -16.54 4.80
C VAL A 212 -3.06 -16.51 6.18
N THR A 213 -3.74 -17.12 7.15
CA THR A 213 -3.27 -17.23 8.52
C THR A 213 -2.17 -18.30 8.65
N SER A 214 -1.27 -18.12 9.62
CA SER A 214 -0.33 -19.19 10.02
C SER A 214 -0.87 -19.91 11.26
N PRO A 215 -0.91 -21.26 11.27
CA PRO A 215 -1.22 -22.02 12.49
C PRO A 215 -0.03 -22.02 13.48
N GLU A 216 1.17 -21.65 13.02
CA GLU A 216 2.38 -21.62 13.84
C GLU A 216 2.55 -20.26 14.53
N LYS A 217 3.06 -20.31 15.76
CA LYS A 217 3.51 -19.10 16.47
C LYS A 217 4.72 -18.49 15.76
N ILE A 218 4.75 -17.18 15.72
CA ILE A 218 5.83 -16.40 15.12
C ILE A 218 6.60 -15.66 16.20
N THR A 219 7.84 -15.26 15.89
CA THR A 219 8.58 -14.34 16.75
C THR A 219 7.93 -12.96 16.68
N LEU A 220 7.62 -12.39 17.84
CA LEU A 220 7.17 -11.00 17.96
C LEU A 220 8.27 -10.06 17.44
N PRO A 221 7.98 -9.08 16.56
CA PRO A 221 9.00 -8.14 16.11
C PRO A 221 9.71 -7.45 17.29
N GLY A 222 11.05 -7.40 17.25
CA GLY A 222 11.89 -6.76 18.26
C GLY A 222 12.09 -7.56 19.55
N SER A 223 11.63 -8.81 19.60
CA SER A 223 11.63 -9.66 20.80
C SER A 223 11.94 -11.12 20.45
N ASP A 224 12.18 -11.95 21.46
CA ASP A 224 12.28 -13.42 21.33
C ASP A 224 10.95 -14.13 21.64
N GLU A 225 9.93 -13.39 22.06
CA GLU A 225 8.61 -13.92 22.42
C GLU A 225 7.89 -14.56 21.23
N LYS A 226 7.17 -15.66 21.49
CA LYS A 226 6.36 -16.37 20.49
C LYS A 226 4.87 -16.03 20.62
N VAL A 227 4.32 -15.41 19.60
CA VAL A 227 2.92 -14.93 19.53
C VAL A 227 2.18 -15.51 18.33
N ASN A 228 0.85 -15.48 18.34
CA ASN A 228 0.10 -15.76 17.12
C ASN A 228 0.10 -14.51 16.23
N LEU A 229 0.02 -14.69 14.91
CA LEU A 229 -0.08 -13.55 14.00
C LEU A 229 -1.35 -12.70 14.25
N SER A 230 -2.42 -13.33 14.78
CA SER A 230 -3.67 -12.68 15.21
C SER A 230 -3.55 -11.86 16.50
N ASP A 231 -2.44 -11.99 17.22
CA ASP A 231 -2.13 -11.13 18.38
C ASP A 231 -1.46 -9.83 17.95
N ILE A 232 -0.97 -9.75 16.70
CA ILE A 232 -0.16 -8.63 16.21
C ILE A 232 -0.69 -8.02 14.91
N SER A 233 -1.81 -8.51 14.40
CA SER A 233 -2.54 -7.97 13.25
C SER A 233 -4.02 -8.34 13.30
N LYS A 234 -4.86 -7.53 12.68
CA LYS A 234 -6.31 -7.72 12.62
C LYS A 234 -6.71 -8.99 11.88
N THR A 235 -6.07 -9.27 10.76
CA THR A 235 -6.36 -10.46 9.95
C THR A 235 -5.71 -11.72 10.52
N GLY A 236 -4.63 -11.57 11.29
CA GLY A 236 -3.80 -12.70 11.70
C GLY A 236 -3.15 -13.42 10.53
N GLY A 237 -3.00 -12.74 9.37
CA GLY A 237 -2.59 -13.38 8.12
C GLY A 237 -1.68 -12.54 7.24
N PHE A 238 -1.13 -13.22 6.23
CA PHE A 238 -0.32 -12.65 5.17
C PHE A 238 -1.17 -12.40 3.93
N LEU A 239 -0.82 -11.34 3.19
CA LEU A 239 -1.42 -11.02 1.90
C LEU A 239 -1.33 -12.22 0.94
N ASN A 240 -2.46 -12.54 0.28
CA ASN A 240 -2.51 -13.55 -0.77
C ASN A 240 -3.31 -13.06 -1.97
N ALA A 241 -2.63 -12.81 -3.10
CA ALA A 241 -3.26 -12.27 -4.30
C ALA A 241 -4.23 -13.25 -4.98
N TYR A 242 -3.95 -14.55 -4.92
CA TYR A 242 -4.78 -15.58 -5.56
C TYR A 242 -6.11 -15.76 -4.83
N GLU A 243 -6.08 -15.92 -3.50
CA GLU A 243 -7.29 -16.01 -2.70
C GLU A 243 -8.08 -14.69 -2.74
N ALA A 244 -7.39 -13.54 -2.83
CA ALA A 244 -8.03 -12.25 -3.02
C ALA A 244 -8.82 -12.20 -4.35
N ALA A 245 -8.23 -12.67 -5.45
CA ALA A 245 -8.89 -12.71 -6.75
C ALA A 245 -10.11 -13.66 -6.75
N LYS A 246 -9.99 -14.82 -6.11
CA LYS A 246 -11.12 -15.75 -5.93
C LYS A 246 -12.27 -15.12 -5.17
N LEU A 247 -11.98 -14.43 -4.06
CA LEU A 247 -13.01 -13.76 -3.27
C LEU A 247 -13.63 -12.58 -4.04
N ALA A 248 -12.81 -11.75 -4.67
CA ALA A 248 -13.25 -10.63 -5.50
C ALA A 248 -14.24 -11.07 -6.60
N ALA A 249 -13.99 -12.21 -7.24
CA ALA A 249 -14.86 -12.76 -8.29
C ALA A 249 -16.27 -13.15 -7.79
N THR A 250 -16.49 -13.27 -6.48
CA THR A 250 -17.80 -13.57 -5.90
C THR A 250 -18.60 -12.32 -5.52
N LEU A 251 -17.96 -11.13 -5.54
CA LEU A 251 -18.59 -9.88 -5.13
C LEU A 251 -19.25 -9.17 -6.32
N LYS A 252 -20.39 -8.54 -6.05
CA LYS A 252 -20.99 -7.55 -6.95
C LYS A 252 -20.39 -6.18 -6.64
N GLY A 253 -19.82 -5.51 -7.64
CA GLY A 253 -19.21 -4.20 -7.47
C GLY A 253 -20.20 -3.12 -7.03
N GLU A 254 -19.72 -2.20 -6.19
CA GLU A 254 -20.47 -1.05 -5.67
C GLU A 254 -19.96 0.30 -6.20
N ARG A 255 -18.83 0.31 -6.91
CA ARG A 255 -18.25 1.53 -7.46
C ARG A 255 -19.06 1.96 -8.68
N ILE A 256 -19.59 3.18 -8.62
CA ILE A 256 -20.17 3.84 -9.80
C ILE A 256 -19.01 4.23 -10.72
N THR A 257 -18.76 3.44 -11.75
CA THR A 257 -17.82 3.77 -12.81
C THR A 257 -18.46 4.80 -13.74
N LYS A 258 -17.75 5.88 -14.05
CA LYS A 258 -18.13 6.70 -15.21
C LYS A 258 -17.95 5.83 -16.47
N PRO A 259 -18.84 5.90 -17.47
CA PRO A 259 -18.68 5.13 -18.69
C PRO A 259 -17.28 5.33 -19.26
N GLU A 260 -16.64 4.23 -19.63
CA GLU A 260 -15.32 4.24 -20.22
C GLU A 260 -15.38 5.09 -21.51
N VAL A 261 -14.63 6.20 -21.56
CA VAL A 261 -14.43 6.93 -22.81
C VAL A 261 -13.47 6.09 -23.63
N ILE A 262 -14.02 5.25 -24.50
CA ILE A 262 -13.23 4.50 -25.49
C ILE A 262 -12.59 5.52 -26.43
N ILE A 263 -11.34 5.92 -26.16
CA ILE A 263 -10.54 6.70 -27.09
C ILE A 263 -10.16 5.74 -28.23
N LYS A 264 -10.91 5.80 -29.33
CA LYS A 264 -10.59 5.04 -30.54
C LYS A 264 -9.15 5.36 -30.98
N PRO A 265 -8.32 4.35 -31.31
CA PRO A 265 -6.98 4.59 -31.80
C PRO A 265 -7.04 5.51 -33.02
N THR A 266 -6.36 6.66 -32.95
CA THR A 266 -6.25 7.54 -34.11
C THR A 266 -5.26 6.90 -35.07
N ILE A 267 -5.77 6.27 -36.13
CA ILE A 267 -4.93 5.75 -37.22
C ILE A 267 -4.28 6.95 -37.90
N VAL A 268 -3.02 7.21 -37.57
CA VAL A 268 -2.19 8.17 -38.30
C VAL A 268 -1.93 7.59 -39.69
N LYS A 269 -2.72 8.02 -40.68
CA LYS A 269 -2.42 7.72 -42.09
C LYS A 269 -1.05 8.32 -42.42
N LYS A 270 -0.04 7.47 -42.59
CA LYS A 270 1.26 7.88 -43.14
C LYS A 270 1.01 8.55 -44.50
N LYS A 271 1.25 9.86 -44.58
CA LYS A 271 1.36 10.55 -45.87
C LYS A 271 2.55 9.94 -46.60
N LYS A 272 2.30 9.26 -47.73
CA LYS A 272 3.33 8.94 -48.71
C LYS A 272 3.92 10.27 -49.18
N LYS A 273 5.21 10.50 -48.92
CA LYS A 273 5.97 11.52 -49.65
C LYS A 273 6.20 10.94 -51.05
N GLY A 274 5.69 11.65 -52.05
CA GLY A 274 6.13 11.52 -53.44
C GLY A 274 7.42 12.29 -53.66
#